data_AF-A0A6M5EY40-F1
#
_entry.id   AF-A0A6M5EY40-F1
#
_cell.length_a   1.000
_cell.length_b   1.000
_cell.length_c   1.000
_cell.angle_alpha   90.00
_cell.angle_beta   90.00
_cell.angle_gamma   90.00
#
_symmetry.space_group_name_H-M   'P 1'
#
loop_
_entity.id
_entity.type
_entity.pdbx_description
1 polymer ?
#
loop_
_entity_poly.entity_id
_entity_poly.type
_entity_poly.pdbx_seq_one_letter_code
_entity_poly.pdbx_strand_id
1 'polypeptide(L)'
;MLVQLSIRPCFHYTIPMNQHIRDLAKILASNPPRVVFPEGNNHIIQQAARALEESGAVQPVLLDGEEDAISRGATMLTSGEADVMVAGIDHPTKDVLRAGLKIVGLAPDVRYASSFFVIDVPQFQGGEQGLLLFADCGMNIQPNAEQLAAIAMSSADSAASLGWQPRVAMLSYSTKGSAGGDSVELVTQALQLVKTGRPDILIDGELQLDAAIVPAIGQKKSPSSPVAGRANVLIFPDLDSGNIAYKLAEHLASGHAYGPILQGFARPISDLSRGSSVDDVIGATLITAGMARTS
;
A
#
# COMPACT_ATOMS: atom_id res chain seq x y z
N MET A 1 -33.09 -22.51 33.55
CA MET A 1 -32.57 -21.19 34.00
C MET A 1 -31.47 -20.80 33.02
N LEU A 2 -31.86 -20.06 31.98
CA LEU A 2 -30.96 -19.60 30.91
C LEU A 2 -30.09 -18.47 31.45
N VAL A 3 -28.77 -18.62 31.37
CA VAL A 3 -27.85 -17.51 31.63
C VAL A 3 -27.77 -16.69 30.34
N GLN A 4 -28.43 -15.54 30.37
CA GLN A 4 -28.27 -14.48 29.37
C GLN A 4 -26.80 -14.06 29.34
N LEU A 5 -26.10 -14.38 28.25
CA LEU A 5 -24.80 -13.80 27.94
C LEU A 5 -25.05 -12.34 27.58
N SER A 6 -24.70 -11.48 28.52
CA SER A 6 -24.64 -10.02 28.38
C SER A 6 -23.78 -9.66 27.16
N ILE A 7 -24.41 -8.97 26.21
CA ILE A 7 -23.76 -8.29 25.09
C ILE A 7 -22.81 -7.25 25.69
N ARG A 8 -21.51 -7.51 25.67
CA ARG A 8 -20.49 -6.50 26.01
C ARG A 8 -20.34 -5.54 24.83
N PRO A 9 -20.04 -4.25 25.09
CA PRO A 9 -20.16 -3.20 24.09
C PRO A 9 -19.07 -3.33 23.02
N CYS A 10 -19.42 -2.95 21.79
CA CYS A 10 -18.52 -2.78 20.65
C CYS A 10 -17.21 -2.11 21.07
N PHE A 11 -16.09 -2.71 20.67
CA PHE A 11 -14.77 -2.09 20.77
C PHE A 11 -14.84 -0.71 20.11
N HIS A 12 -14.64 0.34 20.91
CA HIS A 12 -14.44 1.68 20.40
C HIS A 12 -13.03 1.74 19.82
N TYR A 13 -12.93 1.83 18.49
CA TYR A 13 -11.72 2.21 17.79
C TYR A 13 -11.17 3.51 18.40
N THR A 14 -9.92 3.50 18.86
CA THR A 14 -9.30 4.65 19.52
C THR A 14 -8.94 5.77 18.55
N ILE A 15 -8.91 5.49 17.24
CA ILE A 15 -8.76 6.50 16.19
C ILE A 15 -9.74 6.20 15.04
N PRO A 16 -10.53 7.17 14.57
CA PRO A 16 -11.44 6.91 13.46
C PRO A 16 -10.66 6.70 12.16
N MET A 17 -10.56 5.45 11.72
CA MET A 17 -10.10 5.02 10.38
C MET A 17 -10.68 5.93 9.27
N ASN A 18 -9.96 6.21 8.19
CA ASN A 18 -10.51 6.98 7.07
C ASN A 18 -11.83 6.37 6.53
N GLN A 19 -12.78 7.20 6.09
CA GLN A 19 -14.06 6.73 5.56
C GLN A 19 -13.90 5.86 4.31
N HIS A 20 -12.97 6.20 3.40
CA HIS A 20 -12.69 5.38 2.21
C HIS A 20 -12.21 3.97 2.56
N ILE A 21 -11.37 3.83 3.59
CA ILE A 21 -10.91 2.51 4.07
C ILE A 21 -12.06 1.75 4.71
N ARG A 22 -12.94 2.42 5.46
CA ARG A 22 -14.18 1.79 5.97
C ARG A 22 -15.12 1.35 4.86
N ASP A 23 -15.20 2.10 3.77
CA ASP A 23 -16.04 1.72 2.63
C ASP A 23 -15.50 0.50 1.89
N LEU A 24 -14.17 0.28 1.87
CA LEU A 24 -13.60 -0.99 1.38
C LEU A 24 -14.18 -2.21 2.12
N ALA A 25 -14.32 -2.13 3.45
CA ALA A 25 -14.91 -3.20 4.26
C ALA A 25 -16.34 -3.54 3.81
N LYS A 26 -17.18 -2.52 3.55
CA LYS A 26 -18.55 -2.71 3.05
C LYS A 26 -18.58 -3.36 1.67
N ILE A 27 -17.70 -2.93 0.77
CA ILE A 27 -17.62 -3.50 -0.58
C ILE A 27 -17.16 -4.97 -0.47
N LEU A 28 -16.20 -5.27 0.41
CA LEU A 28 -15.67 -6.63 0.59
C LEU A 28 -16.71 -7.60 1.16
N ALA A 29 -17.59 -7.12 2.04
CA ALA A 29 -18.63 -7.94 2.66
C ALA A 29 -19.63 -8.57 1.67
N SER A 30 -19.70 -8.09 0.43
CA SER A 30 -20.52 -8.71 -0.62
C SER A 30 -19.98 -10.07 -1.13
N ASN A 31 -18.65 -10.24 -1.09
CA ASN A 31 -17.95 -11.47 -1.43
C ASN A 31 -16.62 -11.50 -0.66
N PRO A 32 -16.63 -11.85 0.63
CA PRO A 32 -15.49 -11.67 1.51
C PRO A 32 -14.34 -12.61 1.14
N PRO A 33 -13.13 -12.08 0.83
CA PRO A 33 -11.99 -12.91 0.48
C PRO A 33 -11.44 -13.66 1.69
N ARG A 34 -10.82 -14.81 1.44
CA ARG A 34 -10.08 -15.57 2.46
C ARG A 34 -8.71 -14.95 2.66
N VAL A 35 -8.45 -14.45 3.86
CA VAL A 35 -7.18 -13.82 4.22
C VAL A 35 -6.41 -14.74 5.14
N VAL A 36 -5.28 -15.26 4.67
CA VAL A 36 -4.39 -16.05 5.52
C VAL A 36 -3.47 -15.15 6.33
N PHE A 37 -3.43 -15.41 7.63
CA PHE A 37 -2.51 -14.79 8.58
C PHE A 37 -1.57 -15.89 9.10
N PRO A 38 -0.33 -15.98 8.58
CA PRO A 38 0.66 -16.93 9.06
C PRO A 38 0.91 -16.85 10.57
N GLU A 39 0.86 -15.65 11.14
CA GLU A 39 1.17 -15.37 12.54
C GLU A 39 -0.08 -15.39 13.44
N GLY A 40 -0.95 -16.37 13.24
CA GLY A 40 -2.27 -16.44 13.89
C GLY A 40 -2.24 -16.61 15.41
N ASN A 41 -1.09 -16.93 15.99
CA ASN A 41 -0.88 -16.97 17.45
C ASN A 41 -0.60 -15.59 18.07
N ASN A 42 -0.31 -14.58 17.25
CA ASN A 42 -0.08 -13.22 17.74
C ASN A 42 -1.39 -12.57 18.19
N HIS A 43 -1.42 -12.01 19.40
CA HIS A 43 -2.62 -11.40 19.97
C HIS A 43 -3.17 -10.21 19.16
N ILE A 44 -2.30 -9.45 18.47
CA ILE A 44 -2.70 -8.33 17.59
C ILE A 44 -3.41 -8.88 16.36
N ILE A 45 -2.85 -9.92 15.74
CA ILE A 45 -3.46 -10.63 14.61
C ILE A 45 -4.81 -11.22 15.00
N GLN A 46 -4.90 -11.88 16.16
CA GLN A 46 -6.17 -12.45 16.64
C GLN A 46 -7.25 -11.39 16.87
N GLN A 47 -6.88 -10.23 17.43
CA GLN A 47 -7.83 -9.14 17.64
C GLN A 47 -8.29 -8.54 16.31
N ALA A 48 -7.35 -8.27 15.39
CA ALA A 48 -7.66 -7.75 14.07
C ALA A 48 -8.53 -8.71 13.26
N ALA A 49 -8.17 -10.00 13.23
CA ALA A 49 -8.91 -11.05 12.54
C ALA A 49 -10.35 -11.18 13.04
N ARG A 50 -10.58 -11.12 14.36
CA ARG A 50 -11.92 -11.13 14.94
C ARG A 50 -12.73 -9.90 14.53
N ALA A 51 -12.16 -8.70 14.62
CA ALA A 51 -12.85 -7.48 14.23
C ALA A 51 -13.23 -7.48 12.74
N LEU A 52 -12.32 -7.99 11.90
CA LEU A 52 -12.51 -8.16 10.46
C LEU A 52 -13.61 -9.19 10.13
N GLU A 53 -13.62 -10.33 10.82
CA GLU A 53 -14.66 -11.36 10.69
C GLU A 53 -16.02 -10.87 11.17
N GLU A 54 -16.09 -10.20 12.32
CA GLU A 54 -17.32 -9.61 12.87
C GLU A 54 -17.92 -8.55 11.94
N SER A 55 -17.07 -7.81 11.21
CA SER A 55 -17.53 -6.86 10.20
C SER A 55 -18.05 -7.53 8.92
N GLY A 56 -17.77 -8.82 8.72
CA GLY A 56 -18.07 -9.58 7.51
C GLY A 56 -17.19 -9.24 6.31
N ALA A 57 -16.16 -8.40 6.48
CA ALA A 57 -15.34 -7.92 5.38
C ALA A 57 -14.44 -9.01 4.78
N VAL A 58 -13.97 -9.97 5.58
CA VAL A 58 -13.04 -11.03 5.14
C VAL A 58 -13.33 -12.33 5.88
N GLN A 59 -12.83 -13.45 5.36
CA GLN A 59 -12.80 -14.75 6.03
C GLN A 59 -11.37 -15.02 6.53
N PRO A 60 -11.04 -14.79 7.80
CA PRO A 60 -9.67 -14.99 8.28
C PRO A 60 -9.31 -16.49 8.35
N VAL A 61 -8.09 -16.81 7.94
CA VAL A 61 -7.49 -18.13 8.08
C VAL A 61 -6.22 -17.99 8.91
N LEU A 62 -6.28 -18.39 10.17
CA LEU A 62 -5.16 -18.26 11.11
C LEU A 62 -4.28 -19.51 11.06
N LEU A 63 -2.97 -19.34 10.85
CA LEU A 63 -1.99 -20.43 11.03
C LEU A 63 -1.36 -20.38 12.43
N ASP A 64 -0.60 -21.43 12.75
CA ASP A 64 0.06 -21.66 14.03
C ASP A 64 1.29 -20.77 14.29
N GLY A 65 1.71 -19.93 13.35
CA GLY A 65 2.87 -19.06 13.50
C GLY A 65 4.20 -19.79 13.66
N GLU A 66 4.28 -21.08 13.28
CA GLU A 66 5.54 -21.82 13.22
C GLU A 66 6.47 -21.28 12.13
N GLU A 67 7.74 -21.72 12.13
CA GLU A 67 8.78 -21.23 11.21
C GLU A 67 8.40 -21.36 9.72
N ASP A 68 7.59 -22.36 9.38
CA ASP A 68 7.13 -22.62 8.01
C ASP A 68 5.81 -21.92 7.65
N ALA A 69 5.16 -21.24 8.60
CA ALA A 69 3.83 -20.66 8.44
C ALA A 69 3.78 -19.66 7.27
N ILE A 70 4.85 -18.87 7.07
CA ILE A 70 4.95 -17.93 5.95
C ILE A 70 4.93 -18.67 4.60
N SER A 71 5.67 -19.79 4.49
CA SER A 71 5.72 -20.58 3.27
C SER A 71 4.41 -21.32 3.02
N ARG A 72 3.76 -21.81 4.07
CA ARG A 72 2.42 -22.42 4.01
C ARG A 72 1.39 -21.39 3.56
N GLY A 73 1.36 -20.20 4.16
CA GLY A 73 0.46 -19.11 3.76
C GLY A 73 0.65 -18.71 2.29
N ALA A 74 1.90 -18.57 1.84
CA ALA A 74 2.20 -18.30 0.43
C ALA A 74 1.72 -19.44 -0.50
N THR A 75 1.86 -20.69 -0.07
CA THR A 75 1.36 -21.86 -0.82
C THR A 75 -0.17 -21.83 -0.94
N MET A 76 -0.88 -21.45 0.12
CA MET A 76 -2.34 -21.32 0.12
C MET A 76 -2.85 -20.32 -0.91
N LEU A 77 -2.07 -19.26 -1.20
CA LEU A 77 -2.39 -18.34 -2.30
C LEU A 77 -2.33 -19.01 -3.67
N THR A 78 -1.32 -19.84 -3.89
CA THR A 78 -1.12 -20.53 -5.18
C THR A 78 -2.08 -21.70 -5.38
N SER A 79 -2.48 -22.40 -4.30
CA SER A 79 -3.46 -23.48 -4.35
C SER A 79 -4.90 -23.00 -4.38
N GLY A 80 -5.14 -21.70 -4.16
CA GLY A 80 -6.47 -21.12 -4.08
C GLY A 80 -7.21 -21.45 -2.79
N GLU A 81 -6.50 -21.80 -1.73
CA GLU A 81 -7.03 -21.98 -0.36
C GLU A 81 -7.16 -20.65 0.39
N ALA A 82 -6.37 -19.65 0.00
CA ALA A 82 -6.48 -18.26 0.42
C ALA A 82 -6.40 -17.33 -0.79
N ASP A 83 -6.97 -16.13 -0.66
CA ASP A 83 -6.99 -15.13 -1.72
C ASP A 83 -5.93 -14.04 -1.48
N VAL A 84 -5.58 -13.79 -0.21
CA VAL A 84 -4.66 -12.75 0.25
C VAL A 84 -3.83 -13.26 1.42
N MET A 85 -2.57 -12.84 1.52
CA MET A 85 -1.74 -13.08 2.71
C MET A 85 -1.35 -11.77 3.40
N VAL A 86 -1.51 -11.73 4.72
CA VAL A 86 -1.03 -10.62 5.58
C VAL A 86 -0.12 -11.22 6.64
N ALA A 87 1.17 -10.85 6.60
CA ALA A 87 2.22 -11.46 7.42
C ALA A 87 3.28 -10.42 7.82
N GLY A 88 4.27 -10.79 8.65
CA GLY A 88 5.45 -9.97 8.96
C GLY A 88 5.46 -9.35 10.36
N ILE A 89 4.41 -9.55 11.17
CA ILE A 89 4.37 -8.96 12.52
C ILE A 89 5.39 -9.61 13.47
N ASP A 90 5.60 -10.92 13.33
CA ASP A 90 6.57 -11.70 14.12
C ASP A 90 7.74 -12.22 13.25
N HIS A 91 7.51 -12.40 11.95
CA HIS A 91 8.51 -12.88 11.00
C HIS A 91 9.30 -11.72 10.36
N PRO A 92 10.57 -11.94 10.01
CA PRO A 92 11.34 -10.96 9.23
C PRO A 92 10.75 -10.72 7.82
N THR A 93 10.72 -9.45 7.40
CA THR A 93 10.46 -9.01 6.02
C THR A 93 11.18 -9.85 4.96
N LYS A 94 12.45 -10.21 5.19
CA LYS A 94 13.22 -11.05 4.26
C LYS A 94 12.58 -12.42 3.99
N ASP A 95 11.82 -12.95 4.95
CA ASP A 95 11.19 -14.27 4.86
C ASP A 95 9.84 -14.16 4.15
N VAL A 96 9.07 -13.09 4.41
CA VAL A 96 7.86 -12.74 3.64
C VAL A 96 8.20 -12.49 2.17
N LEU A 97 9.19 -11.65 1.88
CA LEU A 97 9.64 -11.37 0.52
C LEU A 97 10.16 -12.63 -0.19
N ARG A 98 10.91 -13.48 0.52
CA ARG A 98 11.41 -14.74 -0.05
C ARG A 98 10.27 -15.67 -0.43
N ALA A 99 9.28 -15.83 0.45
CA ALA A 99 8.11 -16.67 0.16
C ALA A 99 7.27 -16.09 -0.98
N GLY A 100 7.01 -14.79 -0.97
CA GLY A 100 6.31 -14.09 -2.06
C GLY A 100 7.01 -14.31 -3.40
N LEU A 101 8.34 -14.12 -3.47
CA LEU A 101 9.08 -14.25 -4.73
C LEU A 101 9.22 -15.70 -5.21
N LYS A 102 9.45 -16.65 -4.30
CA LYS A 102 9.74 -18.05 -4.67
C LYS A 102 8.51 -18.91 -4.86
N ILE A 103 7.43 -18.64 -4.13
CA ILE A 103 6.23 -19.47 -4.11
C ILE A 103 5.12 -18.80 -4.92
N VAL A 104 4.78 -17.55 -4.59
CA VAL A 104 3.70 -16.82 -5.27
C VAL A 104 4.14 -16.35 -6.66
N GLY A 105 5.36 -15.83 -6.76
CA GLY A 105 5.90 -15.28 -8.00
C GLY A 105 5.32 -13.91 -8.36
N LEU A 106 5.86 -13.33 -9.44
CA LEU A 106 5.38 -12.06 -9.99
C LEU A 106 4.15 -12.28 -10.87
N ALA A 107 3.30 -11.26 -10.97
CA ALA A 107 2.21 -11.26 -11.93
C ALA A 107 2.75 -11.32 -13.37
N PRO A 108 1.95 -11.81 -14.34
CA PRO A 108 2.35 -11.77 -15.75
C PRO A 108 2.83 -10.38 -16.17
N ASP A 109 3.88 -10.34 -16.99
CA ASP A 109 4.51 -9.13 -17.52
C ASP A 109 5.15 -8.18 -16.48
N VAL A 110 5.08 -8.50 -15.18
CA VAL A 110 5.79 -7.77 -14.13
C VAL A 110 7.21 -8.32 -13.95
N ARG A 111 8.20 -7.43 -14.02
CA ARG A 111 9.62 -7.76 -13.84
C ARG A 111 10.19 -7.39 -12.49
N TYR A 112 9.60 -6.39 -11.84
CA TYR A 112 10.11 -5.82 -10.60
C TYR A 112 8.97 -5.74 -9.57
N ALA A 113 9.16 -6.42 -8.45
CA ALA A 113 8.32 -6.22 -7.27
C ALA A 113 8.73 -4.93 -6.55
N SER A 114 7.77 -4.31 -5.87
CA SER A 114 8.00 -3.18 -4.98
C SER A 114 6.96 -3.18 -3.87
N SER A 115 6.97 -2.16 -3.02
CA SER A 115 5.91 -1.97 -2.03
C SER A 115 5.36 -0.56 -2.04
N PHE A 116 4.20 -0.41 -1.40
CA PHE A 116 3.63 0.90 -1.12
C PHE A 116 2.97 0.92 0.25
N PHE A 117 2.72 2.13 0.75
CA PHE A 117 1.82 2.37 1.87
C PHE A 117 0.65 3.23 1.39
N VAL A 118 -0.52 3.03 1.98
CA VAL A 118 -1.56 4.05 1.99
C VAL A 118 -1.37 4.90 3.23
N ILE A 119 -1.15 6.20 3.03
CA ILE A 119 -0.96 7.19 4.08
C ILE A 119 -2.27 7.97 4.25
N ASP A 120 -2.84 7.92 5.44
CA ASP A 120 -3.97 8.74 5.86
C ASP A 120 -3.46 9.89 6.72
N VAL A 121 -3.68 11.13 6.28
CA VAL A 121 -3.26 12.33 7.02
C VAL A 121 -4.51 13.12 7.42
N PRO A 122 -4.92 13.11 8.70
CA PRO A 122 -6.24 13.62 9.12
C PRO A 122 -6.59 15.06 8.71
N GLN A 123 -5.59 15.92 8.50
CA GLN A 123 -5.77 17.33 8.14
C GLN A 123 -5.51 17.63 6.65
N PHE A 124 -5.06 16.64 5.89
CA PHE A 124 -4.80 16.81 4.47
C PHE A 124 -6.09 16.60 3.68
N GLN A 125 -6.46 17.59 2.86
CA GLN A 125 -7.70 17.56 2.06
C GLN A 125 -7.46 17.17 0.59
N GLY A 126 -6.21 16.87 0.21
CA GLY A 126 -5.86 16.46 -1.14
C GLY A 126 -5.90 14.94 -1.34
N GLY A 127 -5.20 14.48 -2.37
CA GLY A 127 -5.10 13.05 -2.66
C GLY A 127 -6.45 12.44 -3.02
N GLU A 128 -6.82 11.39 -2.31
CA GLU A 128 -8.10 10.70 -2.40
C GLU A 128 -8.82 10.76 -1.03
N GLN A 129 -9.47 11.89 -0.75
CA GLN A 129 -10.09 12.18 0.56
C GLN A 129 -9.12 12.10 1.74
N GLY A 130 -7.94 12.70 1.58
CA GLY A 130 -6.87 12.71 2.58
C GLY A 130 -5.94 11.50 2.52
N LEU A 131 -6.23 10.52 1.65
CA LEU A 131 -5.37 9.37 1.41
C LEU A 131 -4.36 9.63 0.28
N LEU A 132 -3.14 9.13 0.47
CA LEU A 132 -2.06 9.13 -0.52
C LEU A 132 -1.44 7.74 -0.60
N LEU A 133 -1.02 7.32 -1.80
CA LEU A 133 -0.20 6.12 -1.98
C LEU A 133 1.26 6.53 -2.10
N PHE A 134 2.13 6.01 -1.22
CA PHE A 134 3.56 6.29 -1.22
C PHE A 134 4.32 5.04 -1.68
N ALA A 135 5.16 5.16 -2.72
CA ALA A 135 5.92 4.02 -3.27
C ALA A 135 7.27 4.46 -3.86
N ASP A 136 8.34 3.67 -3.86
CA ASP A 136 8.58 2.51 -2.98
C ASP A 136 9.05 3.02 -1.60
N CYS A 137 8.63 2.34 -0.55
CA CYS A 137 8.92 2.72 0.84
C CYS A 137 9.51 1.57 1.67
N GLY A 138 9.64 0.36 1.11
CA GLY A 138 10.03 -0.82 1.88
C GLY A 138 10.87 -1.88 1.17
N MET A 139 11.08 -1.81 -0.15
CA MET A 139 11.72 -2.91 -0.89
C MET A 139 12.96 -2.51 -1.70
N ASN A 140 12.86 -1.58 -2.65
CA ASN A 140 13.95 -1.27 -3.58
C ASN A 140 14.82 -0.10 -3.09
N ILE A 141 16.07 -0.39 -2.69
CA ILE A 141 16.99 0.59 -2.05
C ILE A 141 17.32 1.77 -2.96
N GLN A 142 17.86 1.48 -4.15
CA GLN A 142 18.29 2.46 -5.15
C GLN A 142 17.84 1.97 -6.53
N PRO A 143 16.57 2.19 -6.90
CA PRO A 143 16.07 1.73 -8.19
C PRO A 143 16.76 2.49 -9.34
N ASN A 144 17.07 1.78 -10.42
CA ASN A 144 17.41 2.42 -11.69
C ASN A 144 16.16 2.96 -12.40
N ALA A 145 16.33 3.58 -13.57
CA ALA A 145 15.21 4.21 -14.28
C ALA A 145 14.11 3.22 -14.67
N GLU A 146 14.47 2.01 -15.11
CA GLU A 146 13.52 0.95 -15.46
C GLU A 146 12.75 0.43 -14.25
N GLN A 147 13.43 0.25 -13.12
CA GLN A 147 12.82 -0.16 -11.86
C GLN A 147 11.89 0.92 -11.33
N LEU A 148 12.31 2.19 -11.35
CA LEU A 148 11.50 3.32 -10.91
C LEU A 148 10.26 3.52 -11.79
N ALA A 149 10.40 3.31 -13.10
CA ALA A 149 9.26 3.28 -14.01
C ALA A 149 8.30 2.11 -13.70
N ALA A 150 8.83 0.92 -13.42
CA ALA A 150 8.01 -0.24 -13.04
C ALA A 150 7.27 -0.02 -11.72
N ILE A 151 7.91 0.61 -10.73
CA ILE A 151 7.30 1.03 -9.46
C ILE A 151 6.13 1.98 -9.74
N ALA A 152 6.33 3.00 -10.59
CA ALA A 152 5.27 3.95 -10.94
C ALA A 152 4.08 3.28 -11.63
N MET A 153 4.32 2.38 -12.59
CA MET A 153 3.26 1.63 -13.28
C MET A 153 2.49 0.72 -12.31
N SER A 154 3.21 -0.04 -11.47
CA SER A 154 2.59 -0.93 -10.47
C SER A 154 1.77 -0.14 -9.45
N SER A 155 2.25 1.04 -9.04
CA SER A 155 1.56 1.90 -8.09
C SER A 155 0.29 2.52 -8.69
N ALA A 156 0.31 2.85 -9.99
CA ALA A 156 -0.88 3.31 -10.69
C ALA A 156 -1.95 2.21 -10.75
N ASP A 157 -1.55 0.97 -11.08
CA ASP A 157 -2.44 -0.18 -11.15
C ASP A 157 -2.98 -0.58 -9.76
N SER A 158 -2.15 -0.47 -8.71
CA SER A 158 -2.56 -0.66 -7.31
C SER A 158 -3.59 0.38 -6.88
N ALA A 159 -3.35 1.67 -7.17
CA ALA A 159 -4.32 2.73 -6.86
C ALA A 159 -5.64 2.54 -7.63
N ALA A 160 -5.58 2.15 -8.91
CA ALA A 160 -6.76 1.85 -9.72
C ALA A 160 -7.57 0.67 -9.14
N SER A 161 -6.89 -0.36 -8.63
CA SER A 161 -7.52 -1.52 -7.98
C SER A 161 -8.24 -1.15 -6.67
N LEU A 162 -7.83 -0.06 -6.01
CA LEU A 162 -8.53 0.52 -4.86
C LEU A 162 -9.70 1.44 -5.26
N GLY A 163 -9.99 1.55 -6.57
CA GLY A 163 -11.03 2.42 -7.11
C GLY A 163 -10.62 3.87 -7.27
N TRP A 164 -9.33 4.19 -7.15
CA TRP A 164 -8.84 5.56 -7.30
C TRP A 164 -8.53 5.84 -8.76
N GLN A 165 -8.76 7.07 -9.22
CA GLN A 165 -8.14 7.53 -10.47
C GLN A 165 -6.67 7.88 -10.18
N PRO A 166 -5.67 7.14 -10.69
CA PRO A 166 -4.28 7.39 -10.35
C PRO A 166 -3.80 8.71 -10.96
N ARG A 167 -3.20 9.56 -10.13
CA ARG A 167 -2.55 10.84 -10.47
C ARG A 167 -1.13 10.76 -9.92
N VAL A 168 -0.23 10.24 -10.74
CA VAL A 168 1.10 9.78 -10.35
C VAL A 168 2.11 10.93 -10.46
N ALA A 169 2.70 11.32 -9.33
CA ALA A 169 3.79 12.28 -9.28
C ALA A 169 5.12 11.55 -9.08
N MET A 170 6.03 11.71 -10.04
CA MET A 170 7.42 11.28 -9.91
C MET A 170 8.18 12.35 -9.11
N LEU A 171 8.50 12.07 -7.85
CA LEU A 171 9.04 13.04 -6.92
C LEU A 171 10.53 13.31 -7.12
N SER A 172 10.93 14.56 -6.87
CA SER A 172 12.31 15.01 -6.85
C SER A 172 12.44 16.27 -5.98
N TYR A 173 13.68 16.67 -5.67
CA TYR A 173 13.93 18.02 -5.16
C TYR A 173 13.79 19.10 -6.25
N SER A 174 13.74 18.72 -7.54
CA SER A 174 13.48 19.61 -8.68
C SER A 174 11.99 19.60 -9.06
N THR A 175 11.53 20.70 -9.65
CA THR A 175 10.27 20.78 -10.39
C THR A 175 10.56 21.30 -11.79
N LYS A 176 10.31 20.50 -12.83
CA LYS A 176 10.41 20.93 -14.24
C LYS A 176 11.73 21.62 -14.61
N GLY A 177 12.85 21.04 -14.19
CA GLY A 177 14.19 21.53 -14.46
C GLY A 177 14.62 22.72 -13.58
N SER A 178 13.95 22.96 -12.45
CA SER A 178 14.39 23.99 -11.49
C SER A 178 15.76 23.69 -10.86
N ALA A 179 16.16 22.42 -10.88
CA ALA A 179 17.50 21.96 -10.53
C ALA A 179 17.90 20.78 -11.43
N GLY A 180 19.16 20.34 -11.36
CA GLY A 180 19.69 19.20 -12.12
C GLY A 180 20.62 18.34 -11.29
N GLY A 181 21.06 17.22 -11.86
CA GLY A 181 21.92 16.22 -11.21
C GLY A 181 21.37 14.80 -11.38
N ASP A 182 22.18 13.80 -11.03
CA ASP A 182 21.92 12.39 -11.33
C ASP A 182 20.54 11.90 -10.88
N SER A 183 20.09 12.31 -9.68
CA SER A 183 18.75 11.97 -9.17
C SER A 183 17.62 12.59 -10.00
N VAL A 184 17.77 13.81 -10.51
CA VAL A 184 16.79 14.46 -11.41
C VAL A 184 16.76 13.74 -12.77
N GLU A 185 17.92 13.38 -13.29
CA GLU A 185 18.04 12.63 -14.54
C GLU A 185 17.40 11.25 -14.44
N LEU A 186 17.63 10.53 -13.34
CA LEU A 186 16.99 9.25 -13.02
C LEU A 186 15.46 9.36 -13.09
N VAL A 187 14.90 10.32 -12.37
CA VAL A 187 13.44 10.53 -12.30
C VAL A 187 12.88 10.91 -13.67
N THR A 188 13.58 11.75 -14.42
CA THR A 188 13.17 12.18 -15.76
C THR A 188 13.21 11.03 -16.76
N GLN A 189 14.24 10.19 -16.72
CA GLN A 189 14.36 8.99 -17.56
C GLN A 189 13.24 8.00 -17.25
N ALA A 190 12.98 7.72 -15.96
CA ALA A 190 11.88 6.86 -15.53
C ALA A 190 10.53 7.39 -16.02
N LEU A 191 10.27 8.70 -15.91
CA LEU A 191 9.06 9.34 -16.42
C LEU A 191 8.86 9.10 -17.93
N GLN A 192 9.92 9.20 -18.73
CA GLN A 192 9.83 8.97 -20.18
C GLN A 192 9.53 7.50 -20.51
N LEU A 193 10.11 6.57 -19.75
CA LEU A 193 9.81 5.14 -19.89
C LEU A 193 8.33 4.85 -19.61
N VAL A 194 7.76 5.42 -18.55
CA VAL A 194 6.32 5.25 -18.25
C VAL A 194 5.46 5.88 -19.35
N LYS A 195 5.74 7.13 -19.76
CA LYS A 195 4.96 7.81 -20.82
C LYS A 195 4.98 7.06 -22.15
N THR A 196 6.08 6.37 -22.45
CA THR A 196 6.22 5.58 -23.68
C THR A 196 5.50 4.22 -23.56
N GLY A 197 5.66 3.53 -22.42
CA GLY A 197 5.13 2.18 -22.23
C GLY A 197 3.65 2.12 -21.81
N ARG A 198 3.17 3.14 -21.09
CA ARG A 198 1.83 3.23 -20.50
C ARG A 198 1.27 4.66 -20.62
N PRO A 199 0.99 5.14 -21.85
CA PRO A 199 0.48 6.50 -22.08
C PRO A 199 -0.91 6.75 -21.49
N ASP A 200 -1.60 5.69 -21.04
CA ASP A 200 -2.88 5.74 -20.34
C ASP A 200 -2.76 6.27 -18.89
N ILE A 201 -1.59 6.17 -18.27
CA ILE A 201 -1.38 6.59 -16.88
C ILE A 201 -1.28 8.12 -16.82
N LEU A 202 -2.09 8.75 -15.95
CA LEU A 202 -1.96 10.16 -15.64
C LEU A 202 -0.74 10.40 -14.76
N ILE A 203 0.40 10.69 -15.39
CA ILE A 203 1.70 10.82 -14.72
C ILE A 203 2.40 12.13 -15.09
N ASP A 204 3.04 12.74 -14.09
CA ASP A 204 3.92 13.87 -14.31
C ASP A 204 5.13 13.89 -13.39
N GLY A 205 6.16 14.59 -13.82
CA GLY A 205 7.45 14.64 -13.15
C GLY A 205 8.45 15.50 -13.91
N GLU A 206 9.64 15.68 -13.37
CA GLU A 206 9.93 15.54 -11.95
C GLU A 206 9.27 16.69 -11.16
N LEU A 207 8.74 16.40 -9.97
CA LEU A 207 8.01 17.37 -9.15
C LEU A 207 8.51 17.37 -7.70
N GLN A 208 8.67 18.56 -7.12
CA GLN A 208 8.74 18.69 -5.67
C GLN A 208 7.41 18.30 -5.04
N LEU A 209 7.44 17.83 -3.78
CA LEU A 209 6.24 17.44 -3.05
C LEU A 209 5.19 18.57 -3.04
N ASP A 210 5.60 19.80 -2.74
CA ASP A 210 4.70 20.95 -2.71
C ASP A 210 4.01 21.20 -4.06
N ALA A 211 4.74 21.06 -5.17
CA ALA A 211 4.21 21.12 -6.52
C ALA A 211 3.26 19.95 -6.84
N ALA A 212 3.50 18.77 -6.28
CA ALA A 212 2.69 17.58 -6.51
C ALA A 212 1.32 17.65 -5.78
N ILE A 213 1.28 18.16 -4.54
CA ILE A 213 0.09 18.03 -3.68
C ILE A 213 -0.61 19.35 -3.31
N VAL A 214 -0.01 20.53 -3.52
CA VAL A 214 -0.63 21.82 -3.19
C VAL A 214 -1.14 22.51 -4.47
N PRO A 215 -2.47 22.67 -4.66
CA PRO A 215 -3.05 23.22 -5.90
C PRO A 215 -2.43 24.54 -6.36
N ALA A 216 -2.28 25.50 -5.44
CA ALA A 216 -1.73 26.82 -5.75
C ALA A 216 -0.25 26.76 -6.19
N ILE A 217 0.53 25.85 -5.63
CA ILE A 217 1.95 25.68 -5.97
C ILE A 217 2.08 24.89 -7.27
N GLY A 218 1.29 23.84 -7.45
CA GLY A 218 1.21 23.08 -8.70
C GLY A 218 0.86 23.98 -9.88
N GLN A 219 -0.16 24.82 -9.76
CA GLN A 219 -0.55 25.79 -10.79
C GLN A 219 0.57 26.80 -11.11
N LYS A 220 1.37 27.19 -10.11
CA LYS A 220 2.47 28.15 -10.28
C LYS A 220 3.71 27.52 -10.93
N LYS A 221 4.12 26.33 -10.47
CA LYS A 221 5.37 25.67 -10.90
C LYS A 221 5.18 24.74 -12.12
N SER A 222 3.97 24.23 -12.36
CA SER A 222 3.66 23.30 -13.45
C SER A 222 2.22 23.50 -13.98
N PRO A 223 1.91 24.67 -14.59
CA PRO A 223 0.54 25.11 -14.90
C PRO A 223 -0.25 24.23 -15.86
N SER A 224 0.41 23.50 -16.75
CA SER A 224 -0.22 22.60 -17.73
C SER A 224 -0.28 21.14 -17.27
N SER A 225 0.20 20.84 -16.06
CA SER A 225 0.26 19.48 -15.57
C SER A 225 -1.13 18.98 -15.17
N PRO A 226 -1.53 17.78 -15.62
CA PRO A 226 -2.76 17.17 -15.15
C PRO A 226 -2.62 16.54 -13.75
N VAL A 227 -1.41 16.50 -13.18
CA VAL A 227 -1.09 15.86 -11.89
C VAL A 227 -0.70 16.88 -10.82
N ALA A 228 0.03 17.94 -11.18
CA ALA A 228 0.54 18.90 -10.20
C ALA A 228 -0.59 19.53 -9.38
N GLY A 229 -0.37 19.61 -8.07
CA GLY A 229 -1.31 20.12 -7.08
C GLY A 229 -2.47 19.19 -6.73
N ARG A 230 -2.54 17.99 -7.33
CA ARG A 230 -3.64 17.03 -7.13
C ARG A 230 -3.20 15.57 -7.11
N ALA A 231 -1.89 15.31 -7.01
CA ALA A 231 -1.37 13.95 -6.99
C ALA A 231 -1.95 13.15 -5.82
N ASN A 232 -2.25 11.87 -6.06
CA ASN A 232 -2.67 10.91 -5.04
C ASN A 232 -1.75 9.68 -4.98
N VAL A 233 -0.84 9.52 -5.95
CA VAL A 233 0.20 8.50 -5.97
C VAL A 233 1.55 9.21 -6.05
N LEU A 234 2.41 8.98 -5.07
CA LEU A 234 3.71 9.63 -4.92
C LEU A 234 4.83 8.61 -5.08
N ILE A 235 5.65 8.80 -6.12
CA ILE A 235 6.76 7.90 -6.43
C ILE A 235 8.07 8.52 -5.96
N PHE A 236 8.71 7.89 -4.98
CA PHE A 236 9.98 8.31 -4.39
C PHE A 236 11.17 7.81 -5.21
N PRO A 237 12.25 8.61 -5.36
CA PRO A 237 13.39 8.24 -6.18
C PRO A 237 14.25 7.11 -5.59
N ASP A 238 14.21 6.91 -4.27
CA ASP A 238 14.96 5.89 -3.55
C ASP A 238 14.28 5.51 -2.23
N LEU A 239 14.78 4.45 -1.59
CA LEU A 239 14.21 3.95 -0.34
C LEU A 239 14.42 4.90 0.84
N ASP A 240 15.54 5.64 0.88
CA ASP A 240 15.78 6.60 1.97
C ASP A 240 14.69 7.67 1.98
N SER A 241 14.43 8.29 0.82
CA SER A 241 13.38 9.30 0.67
C SER A 241 11.99 8.73 0.93
N GLY A 242 11.66 7.55 0.41
CA GLY A 242 10.36 6.90 0.63
C GLY A 242 10.13 6.49 2.09
N ASN A 243 11.12 5.86 2.72
CA ASN A 243 11.01 5.35 4.10
C ASN A 243 10.95 6.50 5.12
N ILE A 244 11.82 7.50 4.96
CA ILE A 244 11.82 8.70 5.81
C ILE A 244 10.48 9.43 5.66
N ALA A 245 9.98 9.61 4.43
CA ALA A 245 8.76 10.38 4.19
C ALA A 245 7.51 9.78 4.87
N TYR A 246 7.27 8.45 4.74
CA TYR A 246 6.08 7.88 5.38
C TYR A 246 6.18 7.91 6.90
N LYS A 247 7.39 7.73 7.47
CA LYS A 247 7.60 7.84 8.92
C LYS A 247 7.42 9.26 9.44
N LEU A 248 7.81 10.27 8.66
CA LEU A 248 7.52 11.67 8.99
C LEU A 248 6.00 11.92 8.99
N ALA A 249 5.27 11.37 8.02
CA ALA A 249 3.81 11.49 7.99
C ALA A 249 3.15 10.81 9.21
N GLU A 250 3.59 9.60 9.55
CA GLU A 250 3.12 8.85 10.71
C GLU A 250 3.39 9.60 12.03
N HIS A 251 4.64 9.99 12.27
CA HIS A 251 5.06 10.49 13.59
C HIS A 251 4.87 12.00 13.78
N LEU A 252 4.95 12.82 12.72
CA LEU A 252 4.86 14.28 12.84
C LEU A 252 3.52 14.85 12.38
N ALA A 253 2.86 14.20 11.42
CA ALA A 253 1.58 14.68 10.90
C ALA A 253 0.36 13.97 11.54
N SER A 254 0.59 13.18 12.59
CA SER A 254 -0.42 12.30 13.20
C SER A 254 -1.12 11.42 12.15
N GLY A 255 -0.39 11.06 11.10
CA GLY A 255 -0.88 10.22 10.03
C GLY A 255 -0.88 8.75 10.41
N HIS A 256 -1.53 7.94 9.59
CA HIS A 256 -1.50 6.49 9.67
C HIS A 256 -0.91 5.93 8.39
N ALA A 257 -0.06 4.91 8.53
CA ALA A 257 0.60 4.25 7.42
C ALA A 257 0.14 2.79 7.35
N TYR A 258 -0.72 2.48 6.39
CA TYR A 258 -1.21 1.13 6.18
C TYR A 258 -0.31 0.39 5.17
N GLY A 259 0.44 -0.60 5.67
CA GLY A 259 1.35 -1.43 4.87
C GLY A 259 2.65 -1.79 5.60
N PRO A 260 3.75 -2.06 4.86
CA PRO A 260 3.84 -2.04 3.41
C PRO A 260 3.01 -3.16 2.76
N ILE A 261 2.35 -2.81 1.67
CA ILE A 261 1.65 -3.73 0.79
C ILE A 261 2.56 -4.00 -0.40
N LEU A 262 2.76 -5.27 -0.73
CA LEU A 262 3.61 -5.68 -1.82
C LEU A 262 2.84 -5.60 -3.14
N GLN A 263 3.47 -5.05 -4.17
CA GLN A 263 2.89 -4.90 -5.50
C GLN A 263 3.77 -5.56 -6.57
N GLY A 264 3.12 -6.00 -7.64
CA GLY A 264 3.75 -6.76 -8.73
C GLY A 264 3.75 -8.28 -8.54
N PHE A 265 3.19 -8.79 -7.45
CA PHE A 265 3.04 -10.22 -7.18
C PHE A 265 1.79 -10.80 -7.85
N ALA A 266 1.82 -12.09 -8.19
CA ALA A 266 0.70 -12.77 -8.83
C ALA A 266 -0.54 -12.87 -7.93
N ARG A 267 -0.35 -12.79 -6.61
CA ARG A 267 -1.41 -12.70 -5.60
C ARG A 267 -1.07 -11.61 -4.57
N PRO A 268 -2.06 -10.94 -3.96
CA PRO A 268 -1.81 -9.86 -3.00
C PRO A 268 -1.16 -10.34 -1.70
N ILE A 269 -0.12 -9.62 -1.27
CA ILE A 269 0.63 -9.90 -0.04
C ILE A 269 0.89 -8.57 0.68
N SER A 270 0.73 -8.54 2.00
CA SER A 270 1.24 -7.46 2.86
C SER A 270 2.33 -7.98 3.78
N ASP A 271 3.39 -7.18 3.94
CA ASP A 271 4.47 -7.39 4.91
C ASP A 271 4.33 -6.34 6.02
N LEU A 272 3.63 -6.66 7.10
CA LEU A 272 3.41 -5.79 8.24
C LEU A 272 4.73 -5.39 8.92
N SER A 273 4.72 -4.20 9.52
CA SER A 273 5.77 -3.83 10.47
C SER A 273 5.60 -4.62 11.77
N ARG A 274 6.72 -5.01 12.39
CA ARG A 274 6.72 -5.59 13.75
C ARG A 274 6.10 -4.67 14.81
N GLY A 275 6.05 -3.36 14.54
CA GLY A 275 5.44 -2.37 15.41
C GLY A 275 3.96 -2.10 15.12
N SER A 276 3.34 -2.82 14.18
CA SER A 276 1.96 -2.58 13.77
C SER A 276 0.97 -2.82 14.92
N SER A 277 0.06 -1.86 15.08
CA SER A 277 -1.10 -1.95 15.97
C SER A 277 -2.24 -2.78 15.36
N VAL A 278 -3.29 -3.04 16.15
CA VAL A 278 -4.49 -3.72 15.66
C VAL A 278 -5.12 -2.96 14.49
N ASP A 279 -5.19 -1.62 14.59
CA ASP A 279 -5.78 -0.78 13.56
C ASP A 279 -4.94 -0.79 12.26
N ASP A 280 -3.61 -0.88 12.37
CA ASP A 280 -2.72 -1.00 11.22
C ASP A 280 -2.95 -2.33 10.48
N VAL A 281 -3.08 -3.43 11.22
CA VAL A 281 -3.37 -4.76 10.66
C VAL A 281 -4.73 -4.77 9.97
N ILE A 282 -5.76 -4.17 10.58
CA ILE A 282 -7.10 -4.07 9.99
C ILE A 282 -7.02 -3.27 8.67
N GLY A 283 -6.42 -2.08 8.70
CA GLY A 283 -6.33 -1.21 7.52
C GLY A 283 -5.52 -1.86 6.38
N ALA A 284 -4.33 -2.39 6.68
CA ALA A 284 -3.52 -3.12 5.71
C ALA A 284 -4.25 -4.32 5.12
N THR A 285 -5.00 -5.07 5.94
CA THR A 285 -5.81 -6.19 5.46
C THR A 285 -6.90 -5.73 4.50
N LEU A 286 -7.67 -4.70 4.86
CA LEU A 286 -8.76 -4.19 4.01
C LEU A 286 -8.25 -3.68 2.66
N ILE A 287 -7.10 -3.00 2.65
CA ILE A 287 -6.49 -2.49 1.42
C ILE A 287 -5.96 -3.66 0.57
N THR A 288 -5.20 -4.58 1.16
CA THR A 288 -4.64 -5.74 0.45
C THR A 288 -5.75 -6.64 -0.11
N ALA A 289 -6.82 -6.85 0.67
CA ALA A 289 -8.01 -7.56 0.22
C ALA A 289 -8.78 -6.82 -0.87
N GLY A 290 -8.78 -5.48 -0.82
CA GLY A 290 -9.34 -4.65 -1.87
C GLY A 290 -8.70 -4.90 -3.23
N MET A 291 -7.40 -5.18 -3.26
CA MET A 291 -6.63 -5.47 -4.48
C MET A 291 -6.92 -6.86 -5.08
N ALA A 292 -7.41 -7.83 -4.29
CA ALA A 292 -7.69 -9.19 -4.77
C ALA A 292 -8.91 -9.28 -5.71
N ARG A 293 -9.73 -8.22 -5.79
CA ARG A 293 -11.00 -8.21 -6.53
C ARG A 293 -10.84 -8.02 -8.05
N THR A 294 -9.64 -7.66 -8.51
CA THR A 294 -9.41 -7.25 -9.91
C THR A 294 -8.73 -8.30 -10.79
N SER A 295 -8.49 -9.52 -10.27
CA SER A 295 -7.85 -10.63 -10.99
C SER A 295 -8.83 -11.68 -11.50
#